data_AF-A0A2M7BH84-F1
#
_entry.id   AF-A0A2M7BH84-F1
#
_cell.length_a   1.000
_cell.length_b   1.000
_cell.length_c   1.000
_cell.angle_alpha   90.00
_cell.angle_beta   90.00
_cell.angle_gamma   90.00
#
_symmetry.space_group_name_H-M   'P 1'
#
loop_
_entity.id
_entity.type
_entity.pdbx_description
1 polymer ?
#
loop_
_entity_poly.entity_id
_entity_poly.type
_entity_poly.pdbx_seq_one_letter_code
_entity_poly.pdbx_strand_id
1 'polypeptide(L)'
;MKKRVIFLAISLLLATVAAGHAEVKAGAFSVTPFIGGYTFEGNEDLKTAPVFGLRGGYHFTRNLGLEGFFHYVPSESESMAGNPAVKLYGMGIEGLYHFMPESRFVPFLAVGVGGNRYSVSGATNDRDRFTVDYGAGLKFFLTDNLALRADVRHVILPLHDRYN
;
A
#
# COMPACT_ATOMS: atom_id res chain seq x y z
N MET A 1 9.72 -25.18 9.99
CA MET A 1 9.14 -24.58 8.76
C MET A 1 9.07 -23.08 8.96
N LYS A 2 9.67 -22.27 8.06
CA LYS A 2 9.71 -20.81 8.19
C LYS A 2 8.30 -20.26 7.99
N LYS A 3 7.66 -19.72 9.04
CA LYS A 3 6.36 -19.05 8.91
C LYS A 3 6.59 -17.69 8.25
N ARG A 4 6.19 -17.53 6.98
CA ARG A 4 6.12 -16.23 6.33
C ARG A 4 4.79 -15.61 6.73
N VAL A 5 4.80 -14.38 7.23
CA VAL A 5 3.58 -13.61 7.42
C VAL A 5 3.36 -12.85 6.13
N ILE A 6 2.22 -13.15 5.50
CA ILE A 6 1.81 -12.58 4.22
C ILE A 6 0.60 -11.70 4.49
N PHE A 7 0.56 -10.54 3.86
CA PHE A 7 -0.62 -9.71 3.86
C PHE A 7 -1.05 -9.37 2.45
N LEU A 8 -2.35 -9.43 2.20
CA LEU A 8 -2.96 -9.03 0.94
C LEU A 8 -3.74 -7.74 1.17
N ALA A 9 -3.26 -6.64 0.59
CA ALA A 9 -3.98 -5.39 0.56
C ALA A 9 -4.66 -5.23 -0.80
N ILE A 10 -5.98 -5.10 -0.80
CA ILE A 10 -6.77 -4.78 -1.99
C ILE A 10 -7.19 -3.32 -1.84
N SER A 11 -6.57 -2.42 -2.60
CA SER A 11 -6.93 -1.00 -2.64
C SER A 11 -7.77 -0.70 -3.87
N LEU A 12 -8.91 -0.04 -3.64
CA LEU A 12 -9.79 0.45 -4.68
C LEU A 12 -10.02 1.93 -4.37
N LEU A 13 -9.46 2.87 -5.15
CA LEU A 13 -9.87 4.26 -4.97
C LEU A 13 -9.92 5.15 -6.22
N LEU A 14 -10.79 6.15 -6.04
CA LEU A 14 -11.11 7.29 -6.88
C LEU A 14 -10.01 8.35 -6.81
N ALA A 15 -9.63 8.83 -7.99
CA ALA A 15 -8.97 10.12 -8.23
C ALA A 15 -7.47 10.18 -7.96
N THR A 16 -6.67 9.90 -9.00
CA THR A 16 -5.32 10.48 -9.14
C THR A 16 -5.44 11.86 -9.78
N VAL A 17 -4.94 12.92 -9.14
CA VAL A 17 -4.80 14.23 -9.79
C VAL A 17 -3.43 14.30 -10.45
N ALA A 18 -3.36 14.08 -11.77
CA ALA A 18 -2.17 14.35 -12.58
C ALA A 18 -2.44 15.61 -13.40
N ALA A 19 -1.57 16.63 -13.34
CA ALA A 19 -1.78 17.83 -14.15
C ALA A 19 -1.47 17.54 -15.63
N GLY A 20 -2.51 17.40 -16.46
CA GLY A 20 -2.47 17.57 -17.92
C GLY A 20 -2.37 16.28 -18.75
N HIS A 21 -3.37 16.07 -19.60
CA HIS A 21 -3.62 14.99 -20.57
C HIS A 21 -3.71 13.56 -20.00
N ALA A 22 -4.67 12.77 -20.50
CA ALA A 22 -4.99 11.41 -20.09
C ALA A 22 -3.91 10.36 -20.45
N GLU A 23 -2.69 10.56 -19.95
CA GLU A 23 -1.54 9.70 -20.17
C GLU A 23 -0.54 9.81 -19.00
N VAL A 24 0.28 8.78 -18.80
CA VAL A 24 1.38 8.85 -17.84
C VAL A 24 2.50 9.71 -18.44
N LYS A 25 2.62 10.95 -17.98
CA LYS A 25 3.69 11.87 -18.41
C LYS A 25 4.95 11.71 -17.57
N ALA A 26 6.10 11.78 -18.25
CA ALA A 26 7.38 11.98 -17.60
C ALA A 26 7.39 13.35 -16.89
N GLY A 27 7.90 13.39 -15.66
CA GLY A 27 7.96 14.57 -14.82
C GLY A 27 6.66 14.90 -14.07
N ALA A 28 5.60 14.12 -14.23
CA ALA A 28 4.34 14.37 -13.53
C ALA A 28 4.39 13.90 -12.08
N PHE A 29 3.82 14.71 -11.19
CA PHE A 29 3.53 14.32 -9.81
C PHE A 29 2.08 13.85 -9.69
N SER A 30 1.86 12.82 -8.88
CA SER A 30 0.53 12.29 -8.60
C SER A 30 0.33 12.13 -7.11
N VAL A 31 -0.81 12.60 -6.61
CA VAL A 31 -1.28 12.29 -5.26
C VAL A 31 -2.50 11.39 -5.38
N THR A 32 -2.49 10.29 -4.63
CA THR A 32 -3.53 9.28 -4.66
C THR A 32 -3.95 8.94 -3.23
N PRO A 33 -5.03 9.55 -2.71
CA PRO A 33 -5.68 9.01 -1.53
C PRO A 33 -6.23 7.61 -1.86
N PHE A 34 -6.25 6.70 -0.90
CA PHE A 34 -6.80 5.36 -1.10
C PHE A 34 -7.49 4.78 0.15
N ILE A 35 -8.41 3.86 -0.10
CA ILE A 35 -9.11 2.99 0.83
C ILE A 35 -8.98 1.57 0.30
N GLY A 36 -8.95 0.59 1.19
CA GLY A 36 -8.86 -0.81 0.81
C GLY A 36 -9.22 -1.74 1.94
N GLY A 37 -9.12 -3.03 1.67
CA GLY A 37 -9.16 -4.08 2.68
C GLY A 37 -7.77 -4.65 2.90
N TYR A 38 -7.40 -4.87 4.16
CA TYR A 38 -6.22 -5.64 4.54
C TYR A 38 -6.67 -7.01 5.04
N THR A 39 -6.21 -8.07 4.38
CA THR A 39 -6.44 -9.45 4.83
C THR A 39 -5.13 -10.05 5.32
N PHE A 40 -5.20 -10.61 6.52
CA PHE A 40 -4.07 -11.26 7.19
C PHE A 40 -4.00 -12.73 6.75
N GLU A 41 -2.98 -13.11 6.00
CA GLU A 41 -2.79 -14.50 5.55
C GLU A 41 -1.91 -15.22 6.59
N GLY A 42 -2.56 -15.60 7.69
CA GLY A 42 -2.01 -16.34 8.82
C GLY A 42 -3.14 -17.06 9.54
N ASN A 43 -2.82 -18.11 10.30
CA ASN A 43 -3.76 -19.04 10.94
C ASN A 43 -4.55 -18.42 12.12
N GLU A 44 -4.95 -17.16 12.00
CA GLU A 44 -5.69 -16.38 12.98
C GLU A 44 -6.97 -15.85 12.32
N ASP A 45 -8.11 -16.01 12.99
CA ASP A 45 -9.43 -15.50 12.61
C ASP A 45 -9.50 -13.96 12.65
N LEU A 46 -8.57 -13.29 11.97
CA LEU A 46 -8.47 -11.84 11.92
C LEU A 46 -9.30 -11.32 10.76
N LYS A 47 -10.42 -10.65 11.10
CA LYS A 47 -11.34 -10.01 10.16
C LYS A 47 -10.58 -9.02 9.26
N THR A 48 -11.00 -8.94 7.99
CA THR A 48 -10.52 -7.92 7.05
C THR A 48 -10.71 -6.54 7.65
N ALA A 49 -9.61 -5.80 7.82
CA ALA A 49 -9.65 -4.44 8.35
C ALA A 49 -9.66 -3.42 7.20
N PRO A 50 -10.41 -2.31 7.32
CA PRO A 50 -10.31 -1.24 6.35
C PRO A 50 -8.93 -0.57 6.45
N VAL A 51 -8.35 -0.24 5.31
CA VAL A 51 -7.10 0.52 5.19
C VAL A 51 -7.43 1.88 4.63
N PHE A 52 -6.86 2.92 5.19
CA PHE A 52 -6.90 4.27 4.63
C PHE A 52 -5.48 4.73 4.39
N GLY A 53 -5.21 5.42 3.30
CA GLY A 53 -3.86 5.87 3.04
C GLY A 53 -3.77 6.95 1.97
N LEU A 54 -2.54 7.39 1.77
CA LEU A 54 -2.18 8.37 0.78
C LEU A 54 -0.87 7.98 0.13
N ARG A 55 -0.81 8.12 -1.19
CA ARG A 55 0.35 7.83 -2.02
C ARG A 55 0.75 9.10 -2.76
N GLY A 56 2.03 9.40 -2.78
CA GLY A 56 2.62 10.51 -3.52
C GLY A 56 3.69 9.96 -4.46
N GLY A 57 3.50 10.15 -5.76
CA GLY A 57 4.37 9.57 -6.77
C GLY A 57 4.91 10.58 -7.77
N TYR A 58 6.12 10.31 -8.25
CA TYR A 58 6.79 11.03 -9.31
C TYR A 58 7.10 10.08 -10.46
N HIS A 59 6.68 10.42 -11.67
CA HIS A 59 6.98 9.64 -12.85
C HIS A 59 8.28 10.14 -13.48
N PHE A 60 9.35 9.35 -13.44
CA PHE A 60 10.62 9.71 -14.08
C PHE A 60 10.50 9.61 -15.60
N THR A 61 9.84 8.57 -16.08
CA THR A 61 9.54 8.36 -17.49
C THR A 61 8.07 8.00 -17.64
N ARG A 62 7.61 7.76 -18.88
CA ARG A 62 6.23 7.33 -19.13
C ARG A 62 5.96 5.91 -18.62
N ASN A 63 7.01 5.09 -18.46
CA ASN A 63 6.90 3.71 -17.99
C ASN A 63 7.40 3.52 -16.56
N LEU A 64 8.27 4.39 -16.05
CA LEU A 64 8.87 4.24 -14.73
C LEU A 64 8.49 5.41 -13.82
N GLY A 65 7.96 5.06 -12.65
CA GLY A 65 7.68 6.00 -11.57
C GLY A 65 8.16 5.48 -10.23
N LEU A 66 8.20 6.39 -9.27
CA LEU A 66 8.45 6.10 -7.86
C LEU A 66 7.31 6.69 -7.06
N GLU A 67 6.80 5.94 -6.09
CA GLU A 67 5.66 6.32 -5.27
C GLU A 67 5.99 6.08 -3.80
N GLY A 68 5.95 7.12 -2.99
CA GLY A 68 5.88 6.99 -1.55
C GLY A 68 4.46 6.68 -1.12
N PHE A 69 4.29 5.77 -0.16
CA PHE A 69 2.98 5.47 0.42
C PHE A 69 3.00 5.65 1.93
N PHE A 70 1.85 6.05 2.45
CA PHE A 70 1.52 6.04 3.86
C PHE A 70 0.13 5.44 4.03
N HIS A 71 -0.04 4.53 4.98
CA HIS A 71 -1.33 3.93 5.28
C HIS A 71 -1.55 3.74 6.77
N TYR A 72 -2.82 3.77 7.14
CA TYR A 72 -3.34 3.63 8.48
C TYR A 72 -4.42 2.55 8.46
N VAL A 73 -4.25 1.56 9.33
CA VAL A 73 -5.22 0.49 9.53
C VAL A 73 -5.76 0.61 10.95
N PRO A 74 -7.01 1.08 11.15
CA PRO A 74 -7.69 0.92 12.43
C PRO A 74 -8.01 -0.57 12.61
N SER A 75 -7.27 -1.26 13.50
CA SER A 75 -7.57 -2.64 13.86
C SER A 75 -8.25 -2.68 15.22
N GLU A 76 -9.49 -3.17 15.25
CA GLU A 76 -10.17 -3.56 16.48
C GLU A 76 -9.78 -5.03 16.78
N SER A 77 -9.14 -5.28 17.92
CA SER A 77 -8.81 -6.65 18.34
C SER A 77 -9.98 -7.21 19.15
N GLU A 78 -10.84 -7.99 18.50
CA GLU A 78 -11.99 -8.63 19.17
C GLU A 78 -11.59 -9.78 20.12
N SER A 79 -10.30 -10.16 20.22
CA SER A 79 -9.90 -11.41 20.88
C SER A 79 -9.27 -11.26 22.29
N MET A 80 -9.32 -10.07 22.91
CA MET A 80 -8.83 -9.89 24.29
C MET A 80 -9.79 -9.02 25.11
N ALA A 81 -10.16 -9.50 26.30
CA ALA A 81 -10.93 -8.72 27.27
C ALA A 81 -10.17 -7.43 27.62
N GLY A 82 -10.68 -6.28 27.18
CA GLY A 82 -10.09 -4.96 27.45
C GLY A 82 -9.97 -4.01 26.25
N ASN A 83 -10.27 -4.46 25.03
CA ASN A 83 -10.41 -3.63 23.82
C ASN A 83 -9.31 -2.56 23.58
N PRO A 84 -7.99 -2.89 23.64
CA PRO A 84 -6.98 -1.92 23.24
C PRO A 84 -7.03 -1.76 21.71
N ALA A 85 -7.45 -0.58 21.23
CA ALA A 85 -7.41 -0.23 19.81
C ALA A 85 -5.95 -0.31 19.31
N VAL A 86 -5.65 -1.24 18.41
CA VAL A 86 -4.32 -1.37 17.82
C VAL A 86 -4.28 -0.54 16.56
N LYS A 87 -3.48 0.53 16.59
CA LYS A 87 -3.27 1.41 15.44
C LYS A 87 -2.02 0.96 14.68
N LEU A 88 -2.21 0.58 13.43
CA LEU A 88 -1.13 0.18 12.54
C LEU A 88 -0.86 1.32 11.56
N TYR A 89 0.38 1.80 11.56
CA TYR A 89 0.85 2.78 10.59
C TYR A 89 1.93 2.13 9.73
N GLY A 90 1.78 2.23 8.42
CA GLY A 90 2.76 1.74 7.46
C GLY A 90 3.20 2.84 6.52
N MET A 91 4.50 2.90 6.23
CA MET A 91 5.05 3.82 5.24
C MET A 91 6.15 3.16 4.44
N GLY A 92 6.33 3.60 3.20
CA GLY A 92 7.37 3.03 2.35
C GLY A 92 7.45 3.70 1.00
N ILE A 93 8.26 3.09 0.14
CA ILE A 93 8.49 3.53 -1.23
C ILE A 93 8.31 2.34 -2.18
N GLU A 94 7.66 2.59 -3.30
CA GLU A 94 7.34 1.63 -4.35
C GLU A 94 7.85 2.16 -5.69
N GLY A 95 8.60 1.35 -6.43
CA GLY A 95 8.82 1.56 -7.85
C GLY A 95 7.60 1.08 -8.64
N LEU A 96 7.16 1.87 -9.62
CA LEU A 96 6.05 1.56 -10.49
C LEU A 96 6.54 1.37 -11.93
N TYR A 97 6.07 0.31 -12.58
CA TYR A 97 6.26 0.10 -14.01
C TYR A 97 4.91 0.12 -14.73
N HIS A 98 4.65 1.14 -15.54
CA HIS A 98 3.42 1.31 -16.33
C HIS A 98 3.55 0.64 -17.71
N PHE A 99 2.61 -0.24 -18.01
CA PHE A 99 2.41 -0.81 -19.34
C PHE A 99 1.40 0.04 -20.10
N MET A 100 1.66 0.26 -21.39
CA MET A 100 0.76 1.02 -22.27
C MET A 100 0.39 2.41 -21.70
N PRO A 101 1.37 3.28 -21.36
CA PRO A 101 1.12 4.56 -20.68
C PRO A 101 0.32 5.58 -21.50
N GLU A 102 0.17 5.34 -22.80
CA GLU A 102 -0.62 6.13 -23.77
C GLU A 102 -2.10 5.77 -23.80
N SER A 103 -2.47 4.64 -23.18
CA SER A 103 -3.84 4.16 -23.17
C SER A 103 -4.62 4.78 -22.02
N ARG A 104 -5.94 4.89 -22.17
CA ARG A 104 -6.86 5.21 -21.07
C ARG A 104 -6.82 4.14 -19.97
N PHE A 105 -6.42 2.92 -20.33
CA PHE A 105 -6.28 1.77 -19.45
C PHE A 105 -4.79 1.42 -19.34
N VAL A 106 -4.20 1.70 -18.18
CA VAL A 106 -2.76 1.55 -17.93
C VAL A 106 -2.55 0.51 -16.84
N PRO A 107 -2.27 -0.76 -17.21
CA PRO A 107 -1.78 -1.75 -16.27
C PRO A 107 -0.43 -1.33 -15.70
N PHE A 108 -0.17 -1.67 -14.45
CA PHE A 108 1.13 -1.42 -13.84
C PHE A 108 1.53 -2.50 -12.86
N LEU A 109 2.83 -2.67 -12.71
CA LEU A 109 3.43 -3.45 -11.64
C LEU A 109 4.05 -2.51 -10.62
N ALA A 110 4.13 -2.99 -9.39
CA ALA A 110 4.75 -2.29 -8.30
C ALA A 110 5.62 -3.22 -7.49
N VAL A 111 6.76 -2.70 -7.03
CA VAL A 111 7.64 -3.38 -6.10
C VAL A 111 8.22 -2.35 -5.15
N GLY A 112 8.16 -2.62 -3.86
CA GLY A 112 8.47 -1.65 -2.84
C GLY A 112 9.08 -2.25 -1.60
N VAL A 113 9.56 -1.34 -0.77
CA VAL A 113 10.04 -1.62 0.57
C VAL A 113 9.46 -0.58 1.51
N GLY A 114 9.13 -1.00 2.71
CA GLY A 114 8.52 -0.12 3.71
C GLY A 114 8.79 -0.58 5.13
N GLY A 115 8.30 0.20 6.07
CA GLY A 115 8.26 -0.12 7.48
C GLY A 115 6.84 -0.04 8.01
N ASN A 116 6.45 -1.04 8.79
CA ASN A 116 5.22 -0.99 9.57
C ASN A 116 5.59 -0.72 11.04
N ARG A 117 5.02 0.37 11.59
CA ARG A 117 5.13 0.73 13.00
C ARG A 117 3.81 0.40 13.71
N TYR A 118 3.93 -0.39 14.78
CA TYR A 118 2.82 -0.77 15.64
C TYR A 118 2.83 0.15 16.86
N SER A 119 1.87 1.07 16.98
CA SER A 119 1.67 1.80 18.23
C SER A 119 0.62 1.08 19.06
N VAL A 120 1.04 0.36 20.09
CA VAL A 120 0.14 -0.21 21.11
C VAL A 120 0.12 0.76 22.28
N SER A 121 -1.06 1.28 22.62
CA SER A 121 -1.25 2.15 23.78
C SER A 121 -0.73 1.46 25.05
N GLY A 122 0.37 1.96 25.62
CA GLY A 122 0.94 1.46 26.88
C GLY A 122 2.19 0.58 26.80
N ALA A 123 2.78 0.36 25.61
CA ALA A 123 4.04 -0.38 25.47
C ALA A 123 5.12 0.45 24.78
N THR A 124 6.23 0.71 25.48
CA THR A 124 7.47 1.37 25.00
C THR A 124 8.34 0.44 24.14
N ASN A 125 7.73 -0.27 23.19
CA ASN A 125 8.46 -1.14 22.27
C ASN A 125 8.03 -0.82 20.83
N ASP A 126 8.57 0.26 20.29
CA ASP A 126 8.53 0.60 18.87
C ASP A 126 9.30 -0.48 18.10
N ARG A 127 8.59 -1.48 17.59
CA ARG A 127 9.18 -2.50 16.70
C ARG A 127 8.97 -2.04 15.27
N ASP A 128 9.92 -1.27 14.75
CA ASP A 128 10.00 -0.95 13.33
C ASP A 128 10.30 -2.25 12.55
N ARG A 129 9.30 -2.78 11.84
CA ARG A 129 9.49 -3.99 11.04
C ARG A 129 9.66 -3.63 9.57
N PHE A 130 10.80 -4.03 9.01
CA PHE A 130 11.04 -3.94 7.58
C PHE A 130 10.09 -4.88 6.82
N THR A 131 9.51 -4.36 5.74
CA THR A 131 8.56 -5.03 4.85
C THR A 131 9.01 -4.86 3.42
N VAL A 132 8.78 -5.89 2.61
CA VAL A 132 8.94 -5.84 1.16
C VAL A 132 7.57 -6.11 0.58
N ASP A 133 7.14 -5.30 -0.38
CA ASP A 133 5.87 -5.45 -1.04
C ASP A 133 6.06 -5.55 -2.56
N TYR A 134 5.14 -6.25 -3.19
CA TYR A 134 5.04 -6.29 -4.64
C TYR A 134 3.58 -6.47 -5.02
N GLY A 135 3.21 -6.03 -6.21
CA GLY A 135 1.83 -6.11 -6.64
C GLY A 135 1.61 -5.65 -8.05
N ALA A 136 0.35 -5.70 -8.44
CA ALA A 136 -0.11 -5.28 -9.74
C ALA A 136 -1.35 -4.42 -9.57
N GLY A 137 -1.57 -3.53 -10.52
CA GLY A 137 -2.76 -2.71 -10.55
C GLY A 137 -3.08 -2.20 -11.93
N LEU A 138 -4.19 -1.49 -12.00
CA LEU A 138 -4.75 -0.93 -13.20
C LEU A 138 -5.13 0.52 -12.90
N LYS A 139 -4.74 1.44 -13.78
CA LYS A 139 -5.22 2.82 -13.80
C LYS A 139 -6.19 3.00 -14.96
N PHE A 140 -7.33 3.64 -14.70
CA PHE A 140 -8.32 4.01 -15.70
C PHE A 140 -8.54 5.53 -15.68
N PHE A 141 -8.08 6.24 -16.70
CA PHE A 141 -8.19 7.69 -16.77
C PHE A 141 -9.63 8.09 -17.13
N LEU A 142 -10.38 8.65 -16.18
CA LEU A 142 -11.70 9.24 -16.43
C LEU A 142 -11.56 10.52 -17.26
N THR A 143 -10.59 11.34 -16.88
CA THR A 143 -10.28 12.65 -17.47
C THR A 143 -8.76 12.81 -17.52
N ASP A 144 -8.29 13.85 -18.21
CA ASP A 144 -6.88 14.24 -18.28
C ASP A 144 -6.18 14.39 -16.92
N ASN A 145 -6.95 14.74 -15.89
CA ASN A 145 -6.43 14.96 -14.54
C ASN A 145 -7.04 14.02 -13.51
N LEU A 146 -7.75 12.97 -13.93
CA LEU A 146 -8.47 12.10 -13.01
C LEU A 146 -8.36 10.65 -13.48
N ALA A 147 -7.72 9.79 -12.69
CA ALA A 147 -7.76 8.35 -12.91
C ALA A 147 -8.31 7.59 -11.70
N LEU A 148 -9.03 6.52 -11.98
CA LEU A 148 -9.35 5.48 -11.01
C LEU A 148 -8.17 4.51 -10.96
N ARG A 149 -7.85 4.03 -9.77
CA ARG A 149 -6.81 3.02 -9.58
C ARG A 149 -7.37 1.87 -8.75
N ALA A 150 -7.14 0.66 -9.24
CA ALA A 150 -7.35 -0.56 -8.50
C ALA A 150 -6.02 -1.31 -8.45
N ASP A 151 -5.58 -1.71 -7.26
CA ASP A 151 -4.36 -2.48 -7.12
C ASP A 151 -4.40 -3.48 -5.97
N VAL A 152 -3.65 -4.55 -6.17
CA VAL A 152 -3.47 -5.63 -5.21
C VAL A 152 -2.00 -5.65 -4.84
N ARG A 153 -1.73 -5.60 -3.54
CA ARG A 153 -0.37 -5.62 -2.97
C ARG A 153 -0.22 -6.82 -2.06
N HIS A 154 0.86 -7.54 -2.28
CA HIS A 154 1.31 -8.62 -1.44
C HIS A 154 2.50 -8.13 -0.62
N VAL A 155 2.32 -8.04 0.70
CA VAL A 155 3.35 -7.58 1.63
C VAL A 155 3.95 -8.78 2.34
N ILE A 156 5.28 -8.88 2.30
CA ILE A 156 6.07 -9.91 2.96
C ILE A 156 6.89 -9.24 4.07
N LEU A 157 6.86 -9.83 5.27
CA LEU A 157 7.77 -9.50 6.36
C LEU A 157 9.03 -10.40 6.27
N PRO A 158 10.21 -9.88 5.88
CA PRO A 158 11.38 -10.73 5.64
C PRO A 158 12.12 -11.17 6.91
N LEU A 159 11.92 -10.53 8.07
CA LEU A 159 12.79 -10.74 9.23
C LEU A 159 12.07 -11.25 10.48
N HIS A 160 12.45 -12.48 10.85
CA HIS A 160 12.63 -12.92 12.22
C HIS A 160 13.86 -12.22 12.79
N ASP A 161 13.71 -11.32 13.76
CA ASP A 161 14.78 -11.18 14.75
C ASP A 161 14.62 -12.31 15.76
N ARG A 162 15.60 -13.21 15.73
CA ARG A 162 15.84 -14.16 16.79
C ARG A 162 16.19 -13.37 18.04
N TYR A 163 15.29 -13.35 19.02
CA TYR A 163 15.73 -13.19 20.40
C TYR A 163 16.28 -14.54 20.85
N ASN A 164 17.60 -14.58 21.08
CA ASN A 164 18.28 -15.61 21.86
C ASN A 164 18.02 -15.35 23.35
#